data_AF-A0A7W1YE54-F1
#
_entry.id   AF-A0A7W1YE54-F1
#
_cell.length_a   1.000
_cell.length_b   1.000
_cell.length_c   1.000
_cell.angle_alpha   90.00
_cell.angle_beta   90.00
_cell.angle_gamma   90.00
#
_symmetry.space_group_name_H-M   'P 1'
#
loop_
_entity.id
_entity.type
_entity.pdbx_description
1 polymer ?
#
loop_
_entity_poly.entity_id
_entity_poly.type
_entity_poly.pdbx_seq_one_letter_code
_entity_poly.pdbx_strand_id
1 'polypeptide(L)'
;MKAQFVDLHAAADYIGPGAVEVSRYQNEITDIVRRRGVFGQRIRQVPATGHPSRFFEQTGIASPAAVDAFVDPRNIVAKVASPSRVERSVPLKALVSQINYNLFDLEVGAQQSQFAYLQAKDLADAVEGLMRTHDVALWNGNDTSLSTPATAQYFGAAGQIEAGGNTTTIANNASIVD
;
A
#
# COMPACT_ATOMS: atom_id res chain seq x y z
N MET A 1 20.17 45.04 26.08
CA MET A 1 19.06 44.63 25.20
C MET A 1 18.19 45.86 24.98
N LYS A 2 18.07 46.38 23.75
CA LYS A 2 17.18 47.51 23.43
C LYS A 2 15.84 46.94 22.97
N ALA A 3 14.76 47.20 23.70
CA ALA A 3 13.41 46.86 23.27
C ALA A 3 12.98 47.87 22.19
N GLN A 4 12.54 47.37 21.03
CA GLN A 4 12.01 48.19 19.95
C GLN A 4 10.51 47.92 19.85
N PHE A 5 9.70 48.96 20.01
CA PHE A 5 8.25 48.88 19.78
C PHE A 5 8.01 48.81 18.27
N VAL A 6 7.46 47.70 17.79
CA VAL A 6 7.03 47.53 16.40
C VAL A 6 5.54 47.83 16.36
N ASP A 7 5.13 48.75 15.49
CA ASP A 7 3.73 49.16 15.36
C ASP A 7 2.91 48.04 14.71
N LEU A 8 1.85 47.59 15.40
CA LEU A 8 1.03 46.43 15.01
C LEU A 8 0.03 46.78 13.89
N HIS A 9 -0.16 48.06 13.57
CA HIS A 9 -1.11 48.50 12.54
C HIS A 9 -0.74 48.05 11.12
N ALA A 10 0.53 47.76 10.85
CA ALA A 10 0.96 47.19 9.56
C ALA A 10 0.62 45.69 9.41
N ALA A 11 0.26 45.02 10.51
CA ALA A 11 -0.16 43.63 10.55
C ALA A 11 -1.67 43.46 10.81
N ALA A 12 -2.40 44.58 10.97
CA ALA A 12 -3.84 44.57 11.18
C ALA A 12 -4.57 44.65 9.83
N ASP A 13 -5.58 43.81 9.63
CA ASP A 13 -6.42 43.84 8.44
C ASP A 13 -7.12 45.20 8.32
N TYR A 14 -6.82 45.92 7.24
CA TYR A 14 -7.41 47.21 6.93
C TYR A 14 -8.82 47.00 6.37
N ILE A 15 -9.84 47.26 7.19
CA ILE A 15 -11.25 47.22 6.77
C ILE A 15 -11.70 48.66 6.46
N GLY A 16 -11.75 49.01 5.18
CA GLY A 16 -12.23 50.31 4.69
C GLY A 16 -13.17 50.18 3.48
N PRO A 17 -14.17 51.07 3.32
CA PRO A 17 -15.09 51.00 2.19
C PRO A 17 -14.34 51.19 0.87
N GLY A 18 -14.35 50.16 0.02
CA GLY A 18 -13.62 50.11 -1.25
C GLY A 18 -12.33 49.28 -1.23
N ALA A 19 -11.92 48.73 -0.08
CA ALA A 19 -10.82 47.77 0.00
C ALA A 19 -11.32 46.33 -0.22
N VAL A 20 -10.67 45.59 -1.12
CA VAL A 20 -10.87 44.14 -1.27
C VAL A 20 -9.78 43.46 -0.47
N GLU A 21 -10.18 42.80 0.62
CA GLU A 21 -9.28 42.02 1.45
C GLU A 21 -9.00 40.68 0.75
N VAL A 22 -7.73 40.46 0.41
CA VAL A 22 -7.27 39.16 -0.09
C VAL A 22 -6.35 38.60 0.97
N SER A 23 -6.84 37.62 1.73
CA SER A 23 -6.07 36.95 2.77
C SER A 23 -4.78 36.38 2.17
N ARG A 24 -3.64 36.85 2.69
CA ARG A 24 -2.33 36.32 2.29
C ARG A 24 -2.02 35.09 3.14
N TYR A 25 -2.23 33.92 2.56
CA TYR A 25 -1.95 32.67 3.25
C TYR A 25 -0.44 32.45 3.41
N GLN A 26 -0.08 31.83 4.53
CA GLN A 26 1.28 31.38 4.79
C GLN A 26 1.65 30.28 3.78
N ASN A 27 2.81 30.40 3.15
CA ASN A 27 3.18 29.59 2.00
C ASN A 27 3.35 28.10 2.32
N GLU A 28 3.62 27.75 3.59
CA GLU A 28 3.90 26.38 4.02
C GLU A 28 2.74 25.83 4.85
N ILE A 29 2.08 24.81 4.32
CA ILE A 29 1.12 24.00 5.07
C ILE A 29 1.93 22.90 5.76
N THR A 30 1.99 22.93 7.09
CA THR A 30 2.74 21.95 7.89
C THR A 30 2.10 20.56 7.76
N ASP A 31 2.84 19.60 7.22
CA ASP A 31 2.46 18.18 7.24
C ASP A 31 3.16 17.45 8.39
N ILE A 32 2.38 17.00 9.36
CA ILE A 32 2.86 16.43 10.63
C ILE A 32 2.81 14.88 10.59
N VAL A 33 2.13 14.28 9.61
CA VAL A 33 1.83 12.84 9.64
C VAL A 33 2.41 12.13 8.42
N ARG A 34 3.28 11.16 8.65
CA ARG A 34 3.74 10.24 7.61
C ARG A 34 2.56 9.41 7.11
N ARG A 35 2.12 9.60 5.86
CA ARG A 35 0.91 8.94 5.35
C ARG A 35 1.19 7.56 4.76
N ARG A 36 2.44 7.26 4.42
CA ARG A 36 2.86 6.01 3.78
C ARG A 36 3.25 4.91 4.78
N GLY A 37 2.80 3.68 4.50
CA GLY A 37 3.12 2.50 5.30
C GLY A 37 4.54 1.98 5.05
N VAL A 38 5.14 1.35 6.08
CA VAL A 38 6.48 0.77 5.98
C VAL A 38 6.47 -0.54 5.17
N PHE A 39 5.35 -1.26 5.16
CA PHE A 39 5.23 -2.57 4.52
C PHE A 39 5.49 -2.51 3.01
N GLY A 40 4.76 -1.66 2.27
CA GLY A 40 4.95 -1.52 0.83
C GLY A 40 6.27 -0.86 0.43
N GLN A 41 6.95 -0.14 1.35
CA GLN A 41 8.30 0.39 1.10
C GLN A 41 9.40 -0.67 1.13
N ARG A 42 9.14 -1.82 1.80
CA ARG A 42 10.11 -2.92 1.92
C ARG A 42 9.98 -3.95 0.80
N ILE A 43 8.88 -3.93 0.04
CA ILE A 43 8.64 -4.88 -1.04
C ILE A 43 9.35 -4.39 -2.30
N ARG A 44 10.22 -5.23 -2.87
CA ARG A 44 10.85 -4.97 -4.15
C ARG A 44 9.86 -5.23 -5.28
N GLN A 45 9.48 -4.17 -5.98
CA GLN A 45 8.64 -4.27 -7.16
C GLN A 45 9.45 -4.81 -8.34
N VAL A 46 8.95 -5.87 -8.99
CA VAL A 46 9.52 -6.45 -10.21
C VAL A 46 8.44 -6.46 -11.28
N PRO A 47 8.75 -6.06 -12.52
CA PRO A 47 7.78 -6.14 -13.61
C PRO A 47 7.22 -7.55 -13.77
N ALA A 48 5.91 -7.66 -13.94
CA ALA A 48 5.26 -8.93 -14.19
C ALA A 48 5.61 -9.47 -15.58
N THR A 49 5.70 -10.79 -15.70
CA THR A 49 5.96 -11.50 -16.97
C THR A 49 4.79 -11.47 -17.95
N GLY A 50 3.63 -10.94 -17.53
CA GLY A 50 2.42 -10.82 -18.34
C GLY A 50 1.20 -10.56 -17.47
N HIS A 51 0.02 -10.56 -18.10
CA HIS A 51 -1.27 -10.53 -17.41
C HIS A 51 -2.16 -11.71 -17.87
N PRO A 52 -2.45 -12.69 -17.00
CA PRO A 52 -1.95 -12.85 -15.63
C PRO A 52 -0.46 -13.26 -15.61
N SER A 53 0.26 -12.89 -14.55
CA SER A 53 1.61 -13.42 -14.31
C SER A 53 1.47 -14.87 -13.82
N ARG A 54 2.35 -15.76 -14.27
CA ARG A 54 2.26 -17.19 -14.00
C ARG A 54 3.56 -17.71 -13.39
N PHE A 55 3.45 -18.59 -12.41
CA PHE A 55 4.57 -19.27 -11.76
C PHE A 55 4.17 -20.69 -11.33
N PHE A 56 5.15 -21.53 -11.03
CA PHE A 56 4.92 -22.87 -10.52
C PHE A 56 5.30 -22.94 -9.05
N GLU A 57 4.39 -23.49 -8.23
CA GLU A 57 4.68 -23.88 -6.86
C GLU A 57 4.99 -25.37 -6.83
N GLN A 58 6.11 -25.74 -6.19
CA GLN A 58 6.39 -27.13 -5.91
C GLN A 58 5.68 -27.52 -4.62
N THR A 59 4.65 -28.36 -4.73
CA THR A 59 3.84 -28.82 -3.59
C THR A 59 4.41 -30.07 -2.94
N GLY A 60 5.30 -30.78 -3.63
CA GLY A 60 5.90 -32.01 -3.15
C GLY A 60 7.33 -32.17 -3.67
N ILE A 61 8.23 -32.49 -2.75
CA ILE A 61 9.58 -32.94 -3.09
C ILE A 61 9.55 -34.46 -3.04
N ALA A 62 10.14 -35.11 -4.04
CA ALA A 62 10.37 -36.55 -4.03
C ALA A 62 11.48 -36.88 -3.01
N SER A 63 11.13 -36.84 -1.73
CA SER A 63 12.00 -37.24 -0.62
C SER A 63 11.58 -38.65 -0.18
N PRO A 64 12.51 -39.61 -0.10
CA PRO A 64 12.18 -40.96 0.33
C PRO A 64 11.84 -40.94 1.82
N ALA A 65 10.68 -41.50 2.19
CA ALA A 65 10.36 -41.75 3.59
C ALA A 65 11.33 -42.80 4.17
N ALA A 66 11.57 -42.81 5.48
CA ALA A 66 12.51 -43.74 6.11
C ALA A 66 12.25 -45.22 5.73
N VAL A 67 10.98 -45.62 5.66
CA VAL A 67 10.54 -46.96 5.23
C VAL A 67 10.91 -47.31 3.79
N ASP A 68 11.08 -46.33 2.91
CA ASP A 68 11.45 -46.52 1.50
C ASP A 68 12.93 -46.22 1.22
N ALA A 69 13.62 -45.52 2.13
CA ALA A 69 15.02 -45.11 2.01
C ALA A 69 16.01 -46.19 2.45
N PHE A 70 15.62 -46.99 3.46
CA PHE A 70 16.44 -48.11 3.96
C PHE A 70 16.04 -49.40 3.23
N VAL A 71 16.86 -49.78 2.24
CA VAL A 71 16.64 -50.98 1.41
C VAL A 71 17.53 -52.14 1.87
N ASP A 72 17.07 -53.37 1.68
CA ASP A 72 17.85 -54.58 1.91
C ASP A 72 19.08 -54.59 0.95
N PRO A 73 20.32 -54.78 1.47
CA PRO A 73 21.52 -54.90 0.65
C PRO A 73 21.45 -55.95 -0.47
N ARG A 74 20.56 -56.95 -0.35
CA ARG A 74 20.37 -58.00 -1.36
C ARG A 74 19.32 -57.66 -2.42
N ASN A 75 18.54 -56.61 -2.23
CA ASN A 75 17.52 -56.15 -3.17
C ASN A 75 17.45 -54.62 -3.18
N ILE A 76 18.51 -53.99 -3.70
CA ILE A 76 18.67 -52.54 -3.74
C ILE A 76 17.83 -51.98 -4.89
N VAL A 77 16.58 -51.65 -4.61
CA VAL A 77 15.67 -51.00 -5.56
C VAL A 77 15.12 -49.72 -4.96
N ALA A 78 15.39 -48.60 -5.61
CA ALA A 78 14.84 -47.31 -5.22
C ALA A 78 13.37 -47.20 -5.65
N LYS A 79 12.51 -46.74 -4.73
CA LYS A 79 11.13 -46.41 -5.06
C LYS A 79 11.09 -45.13 -5.91
N VAL A 80 10.46 -45.22 -7.08
CA VAL A 80 10.30 -44.07 -7.98
C VAL A 80 9.29 -43.11 -7.36
N ALA A 81 9.70 -41.86 -7.18
CA ALA A 81 8.84 -40.75 -6.79
C ALA A 81 9.07 -39.57 -7.74
N SER A 82 8.00 -38.85 -8.07
CA SER A 82 8.05 -37.66 -8.91
C SER A 82 7.71 -36.41 -8.09
N PRO A 83 8.38 -35.28 -8.34
CA PRO A 83 8.00 -34.02 -7.71
C PRO A 83 6.66 -33.53 -8.27
N SER A 84 5.77 -33.05 -7.40
CA SER A 84 4.50 -32.43 -7.81
C SER A 84 4.64 -30.91 -7.90
N ARG A 85 4.14 -30.33 -8.99
CA ARG A 85 4.11 -28.89 -9.23
C ARG A 85 2.71 -28.46 -9.62
N VAL A 86 2.30 -27.28 -9.17
CA VAL A 86 1.00 -26.67 -9.50
C VAL A 86 1.26 -25.30 -10.14
N GLU A 87 0.67 -25.06 -11.30
CA GLU A 87 0.68 -23.72 -11.91
C GLU A 87 -0.21 -22.78 -11.10
N ARG A 88 0.31 -21.61 -10.76
CA ARG A 88 -0.42 -20.50 -10.17
C ARG A 88 -0.40 -19.32 -11.12
N SER A 89 -1.50 -18.58 -11.15
CA SER A 89 -1.64 -17.33 -11.87
C SER A 89 -1.96 -16.21 -10.89
N VAL A 90 -1.47 -15.01 -11.18
CA VAL A 90 -1.77 -13.79 -10.41
C VAL A 90 -2.11 -12.68 -11.39
N PRO A 91 -3.36 -12.21 -11.41
CA PRO A 91 -3.74 -11.07 -12.22
C PRO A 91 -3.35 -9.75 -11.55
N LEU A 92 -3.00 -8.78 -12.38
CA LEU A 92 -2.66 -7.42 -11.98
C LEU A 92 -3.94 -6.61 -11.70
N LYS A 93 -3.88 -5.71 -10.71
CA LYS A 93 -4.98 -4.82 -10.35
C LYS A 93 -4.51 -3.37 -10.39
N ALA A 94 -5.39 -2.47 -10.85
CA ALA A 94 -5.09 -1.07 -11.04
C ALA A 94 -5.64 -0.21 -9.90
N LEU A 95 -4.88 0.81 -9.52
CA LEU A 95 -5.29 1.87 -8.61
C LEU A 95 -5.16 3.19 -9.36
N VAL A 96 -6.19 4.02 -9.30
CA VAL A 96 -6.25 5.31 -10.00
C VAL A 96 -6.78 6.39 -9.05
N SER A 97 -6.32 7.62 -9.24
CA SER A 97 -6.80 8.81 -8.56
C SER A 97 -6.96 9.92 -9.60
N GLN A 98 -7.98 10.76 -9.43
CA GLN A 98 -8.28 11.89 -10.31
C GLN A 98 -8.44 13.16 -9.46
N ILE A 99 -7.88 14.26 -9.96
CA ILE A 99 -8.03 15.60 -9.39
C ILE A 99 -8.79 16.44 -10.41
N ASN A 100 -9.80 17.19 -9.96
CA ASN A 100 -10.55 18.13 -10.79
C ASN A 100 -10.33 19.55 -10.25
N TYR A 101 -9.91 20.47 -11.12
CA TYR A 101 -9.79 21.89 -10.80
C TYR A 101 -10.99 22.65 -11.37
N ASN A 102 -11.56 23.56 -10.59
CA ASN A 102 -12.63 24.45 -11.07
C ASN A 102 -12.02 25.64 -11.81
N LEU A 103 -12.77 26.23 -12.76
CA LEU A 103 -12.34 27.41 -13.51
C LEU A 103 -12.01 28.60 -12.59
N PHE A 104 -12.79 28.79 -11.53
CA PHE A 104 -12.55 29.84 -10.53
C PHE A 104 -11.21 29.66 -9.80
N ASP A 105 -10.84 28.43 -9.47
CA ASP A 105 -9.60 28.10 -8.76
C ASP A 105 -8.36 28.34 -9.66
N LEU A 106 -8.50 27.99 -10.95
CA LEU A 106 -7.54 28.32 -12.00
C LEU A 106 -7.31 29.83 -12.13
N GLU A 107 -8.37 30.62 -12.14
CA GLU A 107 -8.30 32.07 -12.34
C GLU A 107 -7.75 32.81 -11.11
N VAL A 108 -8.19 32.45 -9.90
CA VAL A 108 -7.71 33.07 -8.65
C VAL A 108 -6.26 32.68 -8.35
N GLY A 109 -5.90 31.41 -8.55
CA GLY A 109 -4.52 30.96 -8.37
C GLY A 109 -3.55 31.63 -9.34
N ALA A 110 -3.97 31.87 -10.59
CA ALA A 110 -3.19 32.61 -11.57
C ALA A 110 -2.98 34.08 -11.15
N GLN A 111 -4.01 34.73 -10.61
CA GLN A 111 -3.91 36.10 -10.10
C GLN A 111 -2.95 36.22 -8.90
N GLN A 112 -2.90 35.20 -8.04
CA GLN A 112 -2.01 35.19 -6.86
C GLN A 112 -0.59 34.70 -7.17
N SER A 113 -0.28 34.32 -8.43
CA SER A 113 1.00 33.72 -8.83
C SER A 113 1.43 32.48 -8.03
N GLN A 114 0.49 31.81 -7.36
CA GLN A 114 0.73 30.64 -6.51
C GLN A 114 0.18 29.34 -7.12
N PHE A 115 -0.45 29.41 -8.29
CA PHE A 115 -1.13 28.28 -8.92
C PHE A 115 -0.23 27.04 -9.12
N ALA A 116 1.00 27.24 -9.59
CA ALA A 116 1.93 26.14 -9.83
C ALA A 116 2.32 25.40 -8.53
N TYR A 117 2.38 26.12 -7.40
CA TYR A 117 2.69 25.54 -6.10
C TYR A 117 1.50 24.72 -5.55
N LEU A 118 0.28 25.24 -5.69
CA LEU A 118 -0.94 24.54 -5.27
C LEU A 118 -1.17 23.27 -6.10
N GLN A 119 -1.04 23.35 -7.42
CA GLN A 119 -1.15 22.17 -8.29
C GLN A 119 -0.10 21.10 -7.98
N ALA A 120 1.16 21.50 -7.76
CA ALA A 120 2.23 20.57 -7.43
C ALA A 120 1.95 19.87 -6.08
N LYS A 121 1.42 20.62 -5.11
CA LYS A 121 1.05 20.08 -3.81
C LYS A 121 -0.12 19.11 -3.92
N ASP A 122 -1.21 19.48 -4.58
CA ASP A 122 -2.40 18.63 -4.72
C ASP A 122 -2.08 17.33 -5.45
N LEU A 123 -1.21 17.41 -6.47
CA LEU A 123 -0.70 16.23 -7.15
C LEU A 123 0.14 15.35 -6.21
N ALA A 124 1.04 15.93 -5.42
CA ALA A 124 1.85 15.18 -4.45
C ALA A 124 0.96 14.50 -3.39
N ASP A 125 -0.04 15.21 -2.87
CA ASP A 125 -1.01 14.70 -1.89
C ASP A 125 -1.84 13.54 -2.48
N ALA A 126 -2.28 13.66 -3.75
CA ALA A 126 -3.00 12.59 -4.43
C ALA A 126 -2.16 11.33 -4.66
N VAL A 127 -0.88 11.50 -5.03
CA VAL A 127 0.06 10.38 -5.16
C VAL A 127 0.29 9.71 -3.81
N GLU A 128 0.47 10.48 -2.74
CA GLU A 128 0.68 9.93 -1.41
C GLU A 128 -0.57 9.20 -0.89
N GLY A 129 -1.77 9.74 -1.14
CA GLY A 129 -3.03 9.08 -0.83
C GLY A 129 -3.22 7.75 -1.56
N LEU A 130 -2.83 7.69 -2.83
CA LEU A 130 -2.85 6.46 -3.62
C LEU A 130 -1.86 5.42 -3.07
N MET A 131 -0.64 5.84 -2.73
CA MET A 131 0.36 4.96 -2.12
C MET A 131 -0.06 4.45 -0.74
N ARG A 132 -0.72 5.28 0.08
CA ARG A 132 -1.30 4.84 1.35
C ARG A 132 -2.37 3.77 1.13
N THR A 133 -3.25 3.97 0.16
CA THR A 133 -4.32 3.00 -0.16
C THR A 133 -3.73 1.68 -0.64
N HIS A 134 -2.68 1.73 -1.48
CA HIS A 134 -1.91 0.56 -1.88
C HIS A 134 -1.32 -0.18 -0.67
N ASP A 135 -0.67 0.54 0.25
CA ASP A 135 -0.05 -0.05 1.44
C ASP A 135 -1.06 -0.71 2.39
N VAL A 136 -2.24 -0.09 2.57
CA VAL A 136 -3.33 -0.67 3.38
C VAL A 136 -3.90 -1.92 2.71
N ALA A 137 -4.11 -1.89 1.40
CA ALA A 137 -4.64 -3.01 0.65
C ALA A 137 -3.67 -4.20 0.56
N LEU A 138 -2.36 -3.97 0.63
CA LEU A 138 -1.36 -5.06 0.69
C LEU A 138 -1.56 -5.94 1.93
N TRP A 139 -1.96 -5.37 3.06
CA TRP A 139 -2.21 -6.11 4.30
C TRP A 139 -3.66 -6.58 4.43
N ASN A 140 -4.61 -5.65 4.26
CA ASN A 140 -6.05 -5.84 4.52
C ASN A 140 -6.91 -6.00 3.25
N GLY A 141 -6.31 -6.31 2.11
CA GLY A 141 -7.05 -6.49 0.86
C GLY A 141 -8.12 -7.58 0.97
N ASN A 142 -9.30 -7.31 0.42
CA ASN A 142 -10.51 -8.10 0.65
C ASN A 142 -10.75 -9.26 -0.35
N ASP A 143 -9.82 -9.51 -1.27
CA ASP A 143 -9.98 -10.64 -2.20
C ASP A 143 -9.86 -11.97 -1.47
N THR A 144 -10.41 -13.04 -2.05
CA THR A 144 -10.51 -14.34 -1.39
C THR A 144 -9.55 -15.39 -1.95
N SER A 145 -8.87 -15.09 -3.07
CA SER A 145 -7.97 -16.03 -3.74
C SER A 145 -6.89 -15.31 -4.54
N LEU A 146 -5.69 -15.90 -4.55
CA LEU A 146 -4.55 -15.37 -5.32
C LEU A 146 -4.71 -15.62 -6.82
N SER A 147 -5.37 -16.71 -7.21
CA SER A 147 -5.46 -17.20 -8.59
C SER A 147 -6.82 -17.02 -9.25
N THR A 148 -7.87 -16.83 -8.46
CA THR A 148 -9.24 -16.63 -8.93
C THR A 148 -9.85 -15.43 -8.22
N PRO A 149 -9.45 -14.19 -8.59
CA PRO A 149 -9.93 -12.99 -7.92
C PRO A 149 -11.44 -12.86 -8.08
N ALA A 150 -12.12 -12.53 -6.99
CA ALA A 150 -13.52 -12.13 -7.03
C ALA A 150 -13.68 -10.60 -6.85
N THR A 151 -12.66 -9.91 -6.36
CA THR A 151 -12.71 -8.48 -6.06
C THR A 151 -11.64 -7.67 -6.80
N ALA A 152 -11.81 -6.35 -6.82
CA ALA A 152 -10.85 -5.41 -7.40
C ALA A 152 -9.65 -5.08 -6.47
N GLN A 153 -9.67 -5.47 -5.19
CA GLN A 153 -8.58 -5.22 -4.24
C GLN A 153 -7.65 -6.42 -4.16
N TYR A 154 -6.46 -6.30 -3.55
CA TYR A 154 -5.55 -7.45 -3.43
C TYR A 154 -6.09 -8.56 -2.53
N PHE A 155 -5.56 -9.77 -2.67
CA PHE A 155 -5.67 -10.78 -1.63
C PHE A 155 -4.64 -10.44 -0.55
N GLY A 156 -5.10 -9.80 0.53
CA GLY A 156 -4.22 -9.26 1.56
C GLY A 156 -3.34 -10.32 2.22
N ALA A 157 -2.16 -9.92 2.69
CA ALA A 157 -1.23 -10.84 3.38
C ALA A 157 -1.87 -11.52 4.59
N ALA A 158 -2.77 -10.83 5.32
CA ALA A 158 -3.51 -11.43 6.43
C ALA A 158 -4.39 -12.60 5.99
N GLY A 159 -5.17 -12.42 4.91
CA GLY A 159 -6.02 -13.48 4.35
C GLY A 159 -5.21 -14.66 3.79
N GLN A 160 -4.01 -14.41 3.25
CA GLN A 160 -3.11 -15.47 2.81
C GLN A 160 -2.59 -16.33 3.99
N ILE A 161 -2.26 -15.70 5.13
CA ILE A 161 -1.81 -16.41 6.33
C ILE A 161 -2.95 -17.28 6.89
N GLU A 162 -4.17 -16.74 6.93
CA GLU A 162 -5.37 -17.49 7.35
C GLU A 162 -5.63 -18.68 6.44
N ALA A 163 -5.61 -18.49 5.12
CA ALA A 163 -5.82 -19.57 4.15
C ALA A 163 -4.71 -20.63 4.19
N GLY A 164 -3.51 -20.27 4.65
CA GLY A 164 -2.38 -21.19 4.87
C GLY A 164 -2.56 -22.15 6.03
N GLY A 165 -3.62 -22.01 6.84
CA GLY A 165 -3.88 -22.88 7.99
C GLY A 165 -2.95 -22.65 9.18
N ASN A 166 -2.19 -21.54 9.18
CA ASN A 166 -1.28 -21.16 10.27
C ASN A 166 -1.98 -20.41 11.41
N THR A 167 -3.31 -20.42 11.44
CA THR A 167 -4.10 -19.80 12.50
C THR A 167 -4.69 -20.86 13.41
N THR A 168 -4.66 -20.59 14.70
CA THR A 168 -5.32 -21.41 15.72
C THR A 168 -6.33 -20.55 16.45
N THR A 169 -7.57 -21.02 16.56
CA THR A 169 -8.61 -20.32 17.29
C THR A 169 -8.45 -20.63 18.77
N ILE A 170 -8.00 -19.64 19.53
CA ILE A 170 -7.98 -19.73 20.99
C ILE A 170 -9.42 -19.51 21.48
N ALA A 171 -10.00 -20.53 22.14
CA ALA A 171 -11.32 -20.41 22.73
C ALA A 171 -11.32 -19.43 23.91
N ASN A 172 -12.44 -18.76 24.19
CA ASN A 172 -12.56 -17.80 25.31
C ASN A 172 -12.20 -18.38 26.69
N ASN A 173 -12.22 -19.70 26.84
CA ASN A 173 -11.91 -20.40 28.09
C ASN A 173 -10.50 -21.01 28.10
N ALA A 174 -9.69 -20.78 27.06
CA ALA A 174 -8.34 -21.31 27.01
C ALA A 174 -7.40 -20.48 27.90
N SER A 175 -6.73 -21.14 28.83
CA SER A 175 -5.64 -20.53 29.62
C SER A 175 -4.35 -20.53 28.79
N ILE A 176 -3.66 -19.40 28.75
CA ILE A 176 -2.32 -19.26 28.14
C ILE A 176 -1.21 -19.62 29.14
N VAL A 177 -1.58 -19.88 30.39
CA VAL A 177 -0.68 -20.28 31.47
C VAL A 177 -1.09 -21.70 31.89
N ASP A 178 -0.13 -22.62 31.89
CA ASP A 178 -0.27 -23.94 32.51
C ASP A 178 -0.54 -23.80 34.02
#